data_AF-A0A352VRC6-F1
#
_entry.id   AF-A0A352VRC6-F1
#
_cell.length_a   1.000
_cell.length_b   1.000
_cell.length_c   1.000
_cell.angle_alpha   90.00
_cell.angle_beta   90.00
_cell.angle_gamma   90.00
#
_symmetry.space_group_name_H-M   'P 1'
#
loop_
_entity.id
_entity.type
_entity.pdbx_description
1 polymer ?
#
loop_
_entity_poly.entity_id
_entity_poly.type
_entity_poly.pdbx_seq_one_letter_code
_entity_poly.pdbx_strand_id
1 'polypeptide(L)' 'AASIRGIAAEVRGVVIAALARTTPGDIEAAAEVLEGAERGRIHTFIATSDIHLERKLGIS' A
#
# COMPACT_ATOMS: atom_id res chain seq x y z
N ALA A 1 -11.70 0.80 0.21
CA ALA A 1 -11.42 1.74 -0.90
C ALA A 1 -12.09 3.10 -0.70
N ALA A 2 -13.42 3.17 -0.49
CA ALA A 2 -14.14 4.45 -0.37
C ALA A 2 -13.58 5.41 0.70
N SER A 3 -13.21 4.90 1.88
CA SER A 3 -12.69 5.73 2.98
C SER A 3 -11.35 6.40 2.67
N ILE A 4 -10.44 5.70 1.98
CA ILE A 4 -9.12 6.27 1.65
C ILE A 4 -9.25 7.33 0.57
N ARG A 5 -10.12 7.11 -0.43
CA ARG A 5 -10.39 8.11 -1.48
C ARG A 5 -10.93 9.43 -0.92
N GLY A 6 -11.85 9.36 0.05
CA GLY A 6 -12.34 10.57 0.74
C GLY A 6 -11.22 11.33 1.45
N ILE A 7 -10.39 10.63 2.23
CA ILE A 7 -9.24 11.23 2.91
C ILE A 7 -8.25 11.84 1.93
N ALA A 8 -7.91 11.12 0.86
CA ALA A 8 -7.02 11.59 -0.20
C ALA A 8 -7.58 12.88 -0.84
N ALA A 9 -8.88 12.93 -1.11
CA ALA A 9 -9.54 14.08 -1.73
C ALA A 9 -9.69 15.29 -0.80
N GLU A 10 -9.77 15.12 0.52
CA GLU A 10 -10.07 16.23 1.45
C GLU A 10 -8.85 16.76 2.20
N VAL A 11 -7.90 15.89 2.56
CA VAL A 11 -6.78 16.26 3.43
C VAL A 11 -5.62 16.83 2.59
N ARG A 12 -5.06 17.96 3.03
CA ARG A 12 -3.99 18.71 2.35
C ARG A 12 -2.81 18.99 3.26
N GLY A 13 -1.66 19.31 2.69
CA GLY A 13 -0.48 19.72 3.46
C GLY A 13 0.25 18.59 4.20
N VAL A 14 -0.17 17.33 4.04
CA VAL A 14 0.52 16.12 4.57
C VAL A 14 0.78 15.09 3.46
N VAL A 15 1.36 13.93 3.79
CA VAL A 15 1.50 12.78 2.89
C VAL A 15 0.46 11.75 3.27
N ILE A 16 -0.36 11.31 2.32
CA ILE A 16 -1.33 10.22 2.53
C ILE A 16 -0.70 8.92 2.06
N ALA A 17 -0.67 7.91 2.93
CA ALA A 17 -0.06 6.63 2.64
C ALA A 17 -1.09 5.49 2.58
N ALA A 18 -0.92 4.58 1.61
CA ALA A 18 -1.66 3.33 1.52
C ALA A 18 -0.70 2.13 1.63
N LEU A 19 -1.08 1.13 2.43
CA LEU A 19 -0.31 -0.11 2.60
C LEU A 19 -0.69 -1.12 1.51
N ALA A 20 0.31 -1.76 0.91
CA ALA A 20 0.13 -2.78 -0.11
C ALA A 20 1.08 -3.98 0.11
N ARG A 21 0.64 -5.20 -0.20
CA ARG A 21 1.57 -6.33 -0.36
C ARG A 21 2.43 -6.14 -1.62
N THR A 22 3.50 -6.91 -1.75
CA THR A 22 4.38 -6.90 -2.94
C THR A 22 3.79 -7.69 -4.12
N THR A 23 2.56 -7.38 -4.52
CA THR A 23 1.90 -7.96 -5.70
C THR A 23 1.38 -6.84 -6.60
N PRO A 24 1.39 -7.00 -7.95
CA PRO A 24 0.96 -5.94 -8.86
C PRO A 24 -0.45 -5.40 -8.55
N GLY A 25 -1.43 -6.28 -8.33
CA GLY A 25 -2.80 -5.87 -8.05
C GLY A 25 -2.96 -5.07 -6.75
N ASP A 26 -2.17 -5.36 -5.71
CA ASP A 26 -2.20 -4.57 -4.47
C ASP A 26 -1.55 -3.19 -4.67
N ILE A 27 -0.47 -3.12 -5.46
CA ILE A 27 0.19 -1.86 -5.81
C ILE A 27 -0.75 -0.97 -6.63
N GLU A 28 -1.43 -1.53 -7.62
CA GLU A 28 -2.40 -0.82 -8.47
C GLU A 28 -3.58 -0.30 -7.63
N ALA A 29 -4.15 -1.14 -6.76
CA ALA A 29 -5.22 -0.74 -5.87
C ALA A 29 -4.81 0.38 -4.90
N ALA A 30 -3.57 0.32 -4.38
CA ALA A 30 -3.03 1.38 -3.52
C ALA A 30 -2.80 2.68 -4.31
N ALA A 31 -2.35 2.61 -5.56
CA ALA A 31 -2.21 3.76 -6.43
C ALA A 31 -3.57 4.42 -6.72
N GLU A 32 -4.58 3.63 -7.08
CA GLU A 32 -5.94 4.12 -7.40
C GLU A 32 -6.54 4.92 -6.23
N VAL A 33 -6.45 4.41 -5.01
CA VAL A 33 -7.05 5.10 -3.85
C VAL A 33 -6.32 6.38 -3.44
N LEU A 34 -5.08 6.56 -3.90
CA LEU A 34 -4.24 7.73 -3.60
C LEU A 34 -4.32 8.83 -4.66
N GLU A 35 -4.99 8.60 -5.79
CA GLU A 35 -5.04 9.52 -6.94
C GLU A 35 -5.51 10.94 -6.57
N GLY A 36 -6.42 11.07 -5.59
CA GLY A 36 -6.92 12.37 -5.12
C GLY A 36 -5.98 13.11 -4.15
N ALA A 37 -4.90 12.50 -3.68
CA ALA A 37 -3.99 13.09 -2.71
C ALA A 37 -2.96 14.02 -3.36
N GLU A 38 -2.74 15.19 -2.75
CA GLU A 38 -1.69 16.14 -3.16
C GLU A 38 -0.29 15.47 -3.15
N ARG A 39 -0.03 14.61 -2.16
CA ARG A 39 1.19 13.82 -2.00
C ARG A 39 0.86 12.41 -1.54
N GLY A 40 0.67 11.50 -2.50
CA GLY A 40 0.44 10.08 -2.25
C GLY A 40 1.75 9.30 -1.98
N ARG A 41 1.68 8.27 -1.14
CA ARG A 41 2.76 7.33 -0.88
C ARG A 41 2.25 5.90 -0.79
N ILE A 42 2.84 4.99 -1.54
CA ILE A 42 2.62 3.56 -1.33
C ILE A 42 3.66 3.06 -0.33
N HIS A 43 3.19 2.49 0.78
CA HIS A 43 4.02 1.71 1.69
C HIS A 43 3.84 0.25 1.29
N THR A 44 4.91 -0.43 0.90
CA THR A 44 4.87 -1.87 0.64
C THR A 44 5.71 -2.65 1.64
N PHE A 45 5.45 -3.94 1.76
CA PHE A 45 6.18 -4.80 2.67
C PHE A 45 6.20 -6.24 2.18
N ILE A 46 7.23 -6.96 2.58
CA ILE A 46 7.33 -8.42 2.48
C ILE A 46 7.93 -8.95 3.77
N ALA A 47 7.55 -10.16 4.18
CA ALA A 47 8.15 -10.78 5.35
C ALA A 47 9.58 -11.23 5.04
N THR A 48 10.51 -11.05 5.99
CA THR A 48 11.96 -11.21 5.73
C THR A 48 12.67 -12.23 6.61
N SER A 49 12.06 -12.72 7.69
CA SER A 49 12.67 -13.77 8.51
C SER A 49 12.52 -15.15 7.84
N ASP A 50 13.49 -16.03 8.02
CA ASP A 50 13.54 -17.39 7.44
C ASP A 50 12.22 -18.16 7.59
N ILE A 51 11.65 -18.18 8.80
CA ILE A 51 10.38 -18.87 9.06
C ILE A 51 9.22 -18.34 8.20
N HIS A 52 9.17 -17.05 7.92
CA HIS A 52 8.13 -16.47 7.06
C HIS A 52 8.40 -16.76 5.59
N LEU A 53 9.66 -16.72 5.15
CA LEU A 53 10.03 -17.03 3.77
C LEU A 53 9.66 -18.49 3.45
N GLU A 54 10.09 -19.43 4.30
CA GLU A 54 9.86 -20.86 4.08
C GLU A 54 8.38 -21.26 4.28
N ARG A 55 7.76 -20.83 5.39
CA ARG A 55 6.46 -21.39 5.83
C ARG A 55 5.25 -20.60 5.35
N LYS A 56 5.41 -19.32 5.02
CA LYS A 56 4.30 -18.46 4.58
C LYS A 56 4.37 -18.15 3.09
N LEU A 57 5.56 -17.89 2.56
CA LEU A 57 5.75 -17.48 1.16
C LEU A 57 6.23 -18.61 0.25
N GLY A 58 6.76 -19.71 0.83
CA GLY A 58 7.33 -20.81 0.04
C GLY A 58 8.56 -20.40 -0.75
N ILE A 59 9.29 -19.39 -0.28
CA ILE A 59 10.52 -18.89 -0.88
C ILE A 59 11.68 -19.57 -0.15
N SER A 60 12.49 -20.33 -0.89
CA SER A 60 13.67 -21.06 -0.41
C SER A 60 14.92 -20.63 -1.16
#